data_AF-A0A8B3Q7E1-F1
#
_entry.id   AF-A0A8B3Q7E1-F1
#
_cell.length_a   1.000
_cell.length_b   1.000
_cell.length_c   1.000
_cell.angle_alpha   90.00
_cell.angle_beta   90.00
_cell.angle_gamma   90.00
#
_symmetry.space_group_name_H-M   'P 1'
#
loop_
_entity.id
_entity.type
_entity.pdbx_description
1 polymer ?
#
loop_
_entity_poly.entity_id
_entity_poly.type
_entity_poly.pdbx_seq_one_letter_code
_entity_poly.pdbx_strand_id
1 'polypeptide(L)' 'MSKRYTNTGNKNIVSVYLDDDTHAVLVSAKNRSGRTKSTEVAMRLKDHLRRFPNYIFSEQREEEER' A
#
# COMPACT_ATOMS: atom_id res chain seq x y z
N MET A 1 23.91 -11.89 -13.31
CA MET A 1 23.78 -11.22 -11.99
C MET A 1 22.48 -10.42 -11.93
N SER A 2 21.60 -10.72 -10.98
CA SER A 2 20.34 -9.96 -10.81
C SER A 2 20.62 -8.60 -10.18
N LYS A 3 20.23 -7.52 -10.88
CA LYS A 3 20.50 -6.12 -10.50
C LYS A 3 19.65 -5.78 -9.28
N ARG A 4 20.20 -5.99 -8.08
CA ARG A 4 19.57 -5.55 -6.82
C ARG A 4 19.57 -4.03 -6.84
N TYR A 5 18.40 -3.43 -6.95
CA TYR A 5 18.21 -2.00 -6.71
C TYR A 5 18.55 -1.71 -5.24
N THR A 6 19.81 -1.44 -4.93
CA THR A 6 20.20 -0.91 -3.62
C THR A 6 19.89 0.57 -3.61
N ASN A 7 18.60 0.90 -3.44
CA ASN A 7 18.17 2.27 -3.20
C ASN A 7 18.53 2.63 -1.73
N THR A 8 19.64 3.34 -1.58
CA THR A 8 20.14 3.93 -0.33
C THR A 8 19.62 5.37 -0.21
N GLY A 9 18.30 5.55 -0.30
CA GLY A 9 17.61 6.75 0.14
C GLY A 9 17.11 6.57 1.58
N ASN A 10 16.80 7.66 2.27
CA ASN A 10 16.09 7.62 3.56
C ASN A 10 14.78 6.83 3.38
N LYS A 11 14.77 5.58 3.85
CA LYS A 11 13.62 4.68 3.72
C LYS A 11 12.75 4.85 4.96
N ASN A 12 11.62 5.53 4.80
CA ASN A 12 10.56 5.48 5.80
C ASN A 12 9.96 4.07 5.79
N ILE A 13 10.08 3.37 6.91
CA ILE A 13 9.55 2.01 7.09
C ILE A 13 8.18 2.12 7.75
N VAL A 14 7.20 1.43 7.16
CA VAL A 14 5.85 1.29 7.72
C VAL A 14 5.60 -0.19 7.98
N SER A 15 5.20 -0.51 9.20
CA SER A 15 4.74 -1.85 9.60
C SER A 15 3.21 -1.84 9.65
N VAL A 16 2.59 -2.91 9.14
CA VAL A 16 1.13 -3.07 9.13
C VAL A 16 0.77 -4.43 9.68
N TYR A 17 -0.30 -4.48 10.48
CA TYR A 17 -0.93 -5.72 10.91
C TYR A 17 -2.10 -6.02 9.97
N LEU A 18 -2.21 -7.27 9.53
CA LEU A 18 -3.28 -7.73 8.66
C LEU A 18 -4.02 -8.84 9.39
N ASP A 19 -5.34 -8.88 9.26
CA ASP A 19 -6.12 -10.06 9.59
C ASP A 19 -5.76 -11.23 8.64
N ASP A 20 -6.21 -12.43 9.01
CA ASP A 20 -5.88 -13.66 8.31
C ASP A 20 -6.41 -13.66 6.87
N ASP A 21 -7.61 -13.11 6.65
CA ASP A 21 -8.25 -13.02 5.33
C ASP A 21 -7.45 -12.11 4.39
N THR A 22 -7.07 -10.91 4.86
CA THR A 22 -6.27 -9.95 4.08
C THR A 22 -4.87 -10.48 3.83
N HIS A 23 -4.27 -11.20 4.79
CA HIS A 23 -2.99 -11.86 4.58
C HIS A 23 -3.08 -12.95 3.51
N ALA A 24 -4.13 -13.76 3.50
CA ALA A 24 -4.36 -14.78 2.48
C ALA A 24 -4.47 -14.16 1.09
N VAL A 25 -5.20 -13.04 0.96
CA VAL A 25 -5.28 -12.28 -0.30
C VAL A 25 -3.92 -11.75 -0.72
N LEU A 26 -3.12 -11.19 0.20
CA LEU A 26 -1.75 -10.74 -0.08
C LEU A 26 -0.85 -11.91 -0.54
N VAL A 27 -0.98 -13.08 0.08
CA VAL A 27 -0.24 -14.29 -0.29
C VAL A 27 -0.65 -14.79 -1.68
N SER A 28 -1.92 -14.77 -2.03
CA SER A 28 -2.37 -15.11 -3.38
C SER A 28 -1.80 -14.12 -4.42
N ALA A 29 -1.90 -12.81 -4.13
CA ALA A 29 -1.42 -11.76 -5.01
C ALA A 29 0.09 -11.82 -5.26
N LYS A 30 0.91 -12.01 -4.20
CA LYS A 30 2.37 -12.12 -4.32
C LYS A 30 2.75 -13.33 -5.18
N ASN A 31 2.05 -14.46 -5.02
CA ASN A 31 2.32 -15.70 -5.74
C ASN A 31 1.99 -15.52 -7.23
N ARG A 32 0.88 -14.85 -7.53
CA ARG A 32 0.47 -14.53 -8.90
C ARG A 32 1.44 -13.56 -9.60
N SER A 33 1.98 -12.57 -8.89
CA SER A 33 2.87 -11.57 -9.47
C SER A 33 4.36 -11.93 -9.45
N GLY A 34 4.75 -12.97 -8.71
CA GLY A 34 6.14 -13.36 -8.49
C GLY A 34 6.95 -12.35 -7.65
N ARG A 35 6.28 -11.42 -6.96
CA ARG A 35 6.92 -10.38 -6.14
C ARG A 35 7.02 -10.81 -4.67
N THR A 36 7.82 -10.08 -3.89
CA THR A 36 7.84 -10.22 -2.43
C THR A 36 6.58 -9.61 -1.81
N LYS A 37 6.24 -10.03 -0.58
CA LYS A 37 5.12 -9.43 0.19
C LYS A 37 5.28 -7.92 0.34
N SER A 38 6.49 -7.47 0.68
CA SER A 38 6.78 -6.04 0.90
C SER A 38 6.59 -5.22 -0.38
N THR A 39 7.01 -5.74 -1.53
CA THR A 39 6.78 -5.05 -2.81
C THR A 39 5.30 -5.00 -3.17
N GLU A 40 4.54 -6.07 -2.94
CA GLU A 40 3.09 -6.03 -3.19
C GLU A 40 2.35 -5.05 -2.29
N VAL A 41 2.67 -5.03 -0.99
CA VAL A 41 2.07 -4.06 -0.04
C VAL A 41 2.40 -2.63 -0.47
N ALA A 42 3.67 -2.33 -0.75
CA ALA A 42 4.10 -1.00 -1.15
C ALA A 42 3.43 -0.55 -2.47
N MET A 43 3.29 -1.45 -3.44
CA MET A 43 2.64 -1.14 -4.73
C MET A 43 1.15 -0.89 -4.55
N ARG A 44 0.44 -1.73 -3.79
CA ARG A 44 -0.99 -1.54 -3.53
C ARG A 44 -1.28 -0.28 -2.72
N LEU A 45 -0.48 -0.01 -1.69
CA LEU A 45 -0.62 1.22 -0.91
C LEU A 45 -0.39 2.46 -1.77
N LYS A 46 0.67 2.46 -2.60
CA LYS A 46 0.96 3.55 -3.54
C LYS A 46 -0.17 3.77 -4.54
N ASP A 47 -0.72 2.69 -5.09
CA ASP A 47 -1.84 2.74 -6.04
C ASP A 47 -3.10 3.31 -5.38
N HIS A 48 -3.45 2.80 -4.21
CA HIS A 48 -4.61 3.25 -3.44
C HIS A 48 -4.52 4.74 -3.09
N LEU A 49 -3.38 5.19 -2.54
CA LEU A 49 -3.18 6.61 -2.20
C LEU A 49 -3.22 7.53 -3.41
N ARG A 50 -2.81 7.06 -4.59
CA ARG A 50 -2.92 7.84 -5.85
C ARG A 50 -4.35 7.90 -6.35
N ARG A 51 -5.11 6.82 -6.18
CA ARG A 51 -6.51 6.73 -6.61
C ARG A 51 -7.45 7.52 -5.68
N PHE A 52 -7.11 7.60 -4.39
CA PHE A 52 -7.91 8.27 -3.36
C PHE A 52 -7.08 9.32 -2.60
N PRO A 53 -6.70 10.44 -3.25
CA PRO A 53 -5.83 11.45 -2.64
C PRO A 53 -6.48 12.25 -1.51
N ASN A 54 -7.82 12.29 -1.43
CA ASN A 54 -8.57 13.29 -0.64
C ASN A 54 -9.48 12.72 0.48
N TYR A 55 -9.26 11.49 0.95
CA TYR A 55 -10.20 10.83 1.88
C TYR A 55 -10.45 11.56 3.22
N ILE A 56 -9.59 12.52 3.59
CA ILE A 56 -9.74 13.30 4.84
C ILE A 56 -10.66 14.53 4.68
N PHE A 57 -10.90 15.03 3.47
CA PHE A 57 -11.58 16.34 3.28
C PHE A 57 -13.00 16.26 2.69
N SER A 58 -13.48 15.08 2.27
CA SER A 58 -14.84 14.95 1.75
C SER A 58 -15.91 14.88 2.84
N GLU A 59 -15.59 14.37 4.03
CA GLU A 59 -16.55 14.33 5.15
C GLU A 59 -16.70 15.68 5.86
N GLN A 60 -15.67 16.53 5.85
CA GLN A 60 -15.73 17.84 6.52
C GLN A 60 -16.52 18.91 5.76
N ARG A 61 -16.80 18.72 4.45
CA ARG A 61 -17.54 19.70 3.65
C ARG A 61 -19.06 19.59 3.78
N GLU A 62 -19.59 18.44 4.19
CA GLU A 62 -21.05 18.25 4.31
C GLU A 62 -21.61 18.78 5.64
N GLU A 63 -20.77 19.04 6.65
CA GLU A 63 -21.21 19.63 7.92
C GLU A 63 -21.19 21.18 7.94
N GLU A 64 -20.44 21.85 7.06
CA GLU A 64 -20.40 23.32 6.98
C GLU A 64 -21.48 23.94 6.07
N GLU A 65 -22.22 23.13 5.29
CA GLU A 65 -23.28 23.59 4.37
C GLU A 65 -24.72 23.32 4.88
N ARG A 66 -24.92 22.99 6.17
CA ARG A 66 -26.26 22.78 6.76
C ARG A 66 -26.61 23.75 7.88
#